data_AF-A0A7X0Z987-F1
#
_entry.id   AF-A0A7X0Z987-F1
#
_cell.length_a   1.000
_cell.length_b   1.000
_cell.length_c   1.000
_cell.angle_alpha   90.00
_cell.angle_beta   90.00
_cell.angle_gamma   90.00
#
_symmetry.space_group_name_H-M   'P 1'
#
loop_
_entity.id
_entity.type
_entity.pdbx_description
1 polymer ?
#
loop_
_entity_poly.entity_id
_entity_poly.type
_entity_poly.pdbx_seq_one_letter_code
_entity_poly.pdbx_strand_id
1 'polypeptide(L)'
;MADTVNLQASEYNELLQTLKSIHPDIIQKLTQAVKEIRELTGSSGSFQTETVSPKIASLMDAMNHDLIQNLEKLFTDSEASIEKFTQTISNCDTAC
;
A
#
# COMPACT_ATOMS: atom_id res chain seq x y z
N MET A 1 -22.55 -19.36 19.27
CA MET A 1 -22.45 -18.92 17.86
C MET A 1 -22.23 -17.42 17.81
N ALA A 2 -23.08 -16.60 18.45
CA ALA A 2 -22.86 -15.16 18.60
C ALA A 2 -21.47 -14.79 19.19
N ASP A 3 -21.02 -15.44 20.26
CA ASP A 3 -19.70 -15.13 20.86
C ASP A 3 -18.51 -15.42 19.93
N THR A 4 -18.58 -16.47 19.11
CA THR A 4 -17.53 -16.83 18.15
C THR A 4 -17.48 -15.85 16.98
N VAL A 5 -18.65 -15.41 16.51
CA VAL A 5 -18.81 -14.42 15.44
C VAL A 5 -18.33 -13.04 15.89
N ASN A 6 -18.64 -12.66 17.13
CA ASN A 6 -18.23 -11.38 17.71
C ASN A 6 -16.71 -11.31 17.97
N LEU A 7 -16.09 -12.43 18.39
CA LEU A 7 -14.63 -12.55 18.49
C LEU A 7 -13.95 -12.36 17.13
N GLN A 8 -14.47 -13.02 16.09
CA GLN A 8 -13.95 -12.86 14.72
C GLN A 8 -14.12 -11.43 14.20
N ALA A 9 -15.24 -10.76 14.48
CA ALA A 9 -15.45 -9.36 14.10
C ALA A 9 -14.42 -8.40 14.74
N SER A 10 -14.04 -8.65 16.00
CA SER A 10 -12.97 -7.90 16.67
C SER A 10 -11.61 -8.13 16.01
N GLU A 11 -11.25 -9.38 15.72
CA GLU A 11 -10.00 -9.73 15.05
C GLU A 11 -9.87 -9.10 13.66
N TYR A 12 -10.96 -9.10 12.87
CA TYR A 12 -10.97 -8.44 11.55
C TYR A 12 -10.86 -6.91 11.64
N ASN A 13 -11.46 -6.30 12.66
CA ASN A 13 -11.32 -4.86 12.90
C ASN A 13 -9.90 -4.48 13.32
N GLU A 14 -9.27 -5.25 14.20
CA GLU A 14 -7.86 -5.05 14.58
C GLU A 14 -6.92 -5.20 13.38
N LEU A 15 -7.17 -6.20 12.53
CA LEU A 15 -6.44 -6.39 11.28
C LEU A 15 -6.61 -5.19 10.35
N LEU A 16 -7.84 -4.70 10.16
CA LEU A 16 -8.11 -3.54 9.29
C LEU A 16 -7.40 -2.27 9.80
N GLN A 17 -7.42 -2.02 11.11
CA GLN A 17 -6.70 -0.89 11.70
C GLN A 17 -5.19 -1.00 11.50
N THR A 18 -4.65 -2.22 11.68
CA THR A 18 -3.23 -2.50 11.47
C THR A 18 -2.84 -2.23 10.02
N LEU A 19 -3.62 -2.74 9.06
CA LEU A 19 -3.37 -2.52 7.64
C LEU A 19 -3.45 -1.03 7.25
N LYS A 20 -4.49 -0.32 7.71
CA LYS A 20 -4.65 1.13 7.51
C LYS A 20 -3.49 1.96 8.08
N SER A 21 -2.82 1.46 9.12
CA SER A 21 -1.63 2.09 9.67
C SER A 21 -0.35 1.79 8.89
N ILE A 22 -0.22 0.58 8.32
CA ILE A 22 1.02 0.11 7.70
C ILE A 22 1.10 0.48 6.21
N HIS A 23 -0.01 0.35 5.47
CA HIS A 23 -0.04 0.59 4.03
C HIS A 23 0.48 2.00 3.65
N PRO A 24 0.06 3.10 4.30
CA PRO A 24 0.56 4.43 3.96
C PRO A 24 2.06 4.59 4.23
N ASP A 25 2.58 3.99 5.30
CA ASP A 25 4.01 4.05 5.65
C ASP A 25 4.87 3.32 4.61
N ILE A 26 4.41 2.17 4.09
CA ILE A 26 5.10 1.46 3.01
C ILE A 26 5.15 2.31 1.73
N ILE A 27 4.02 2.90 1.34
CA ILE A 27 3.94 3.76 0.15
C ILE A 27 4.84 4.99 0.30
N GLN A 28 4.85 5.61 1.48
CA GLN A 28 5.71 6.75 1.77
C GLN A 28 7.19 6.38 1.65
N LYS A 29 7.61 5.26 2.24
CA LYS A 29 9.00 4.77 2.17
C LYS A 29 9.43 4.47 0.73
N LEU A 30 8.58 3.84 -0.07
CA LEU A 30 8.86 3.57 -1.47
C LEU A 30 8.98 4.84 -2.30
N THR A 31 8.04 5.78 -2.12
CA THR A 31 8.07 7.09 -2.78
C THR A 31 9.35 7.85 -2.45
N GLN A 32 9.74 7.84 -1.17
CA GLN A 32 10.96 8.49 -0.71
C GLN A 32 12.22 7.84 -1.32
N ALA A 33 12.29 6.51 -1.37
CA ALA A 33 13.43 5.81 -1.98
C ALA A 33 13.56 6.12 -3.48
N VAL A 34 12.44 6.16 -4.23
CA VAL A 34 12.43 6.54 -5.65
C VAL A 34 12.94 7.97 -5.84
N LYS A 35 12.54 8.89 -4.96
CA LYS A 35 13.00 10.29 -4.98
C LYS A 35 14.51 10.39 -4.73
N GLU A 36 15.02 9.71 -3.70
CA GLU A 36 16.45 9.69 -3.38
C GLU A 36 17.30 9.15 -4.53
N ILE A 37 16.87 8.06 -5.16
CA ILE A 37 17.55 7.50 -6.33
C ILE A 37 17.55 8.51 -7.50
N ARG A 38 16.43 9.22 -7.72
CA ARG A 38 16.34 10.25 -8.75
C ARG A 38 17.28 11.43 -8.48
N GLU A 39 17.42 11.84 -7.23
CA GLU A 39 18.34 12.92 -6.83
C GLU A 39 19.81 12.52 -7.03
N LEU A 40 20.17 11.29 -6.64
CA LEU A 40 21.53 10.75 -6.83
C LEU A 40 21.93 10.60 -8.30
N THR A 41 20.94 10.45 -9.20
CA THR A 41 21.15 10.17 -10.63
C THR A 41 20.83 11.36 -11.53
N GLY A 42 20.33 12.47 -10.97
CA GLY A 42 20.12 13.73 -11.69
C GLY A 42 21.43 14.47 -11.99
N SER A 43 21.34 15.56 -12.74
CA SER A 43 22.47 16.41 -13.18
C SER A 43 23.32 17.00 -12.04
N SER A 44 22.83 16.94 -10.79
CA SER A 44 23.53 17.37 -9.58
C SER A 44 24.18 16.21 -8.79
N GLY A 45 23.91 14.96 -9.18
CA GLY A 45 24.36 13.75 -8.51
C GLY A 45 25.70 13.24 -9.05
N SER A 46 26.46 12.48 -8.23
CA SER A 46 27.82 12.06 -8.57
C SER A 46 27.89 10.89 -9.57
N PHE A 47 26.75 10.39 -10.05
CA PHE A 47 26.67 9.18 -10.87
C PHE A 47 26.56 9.54 -12.36
N GLN A 48 27.44 8.96 -13.19
CA GLN A 48 27.72 9.36 -14.57
C GLN A 48 26.45 9.60 -15.44
N THR A 49 26.27 10.85 -15.87
CA THR A 49 24.96 11.39 -16.26
C THR A 49 24.57 11.28 -17.73
N GLU A 50 25.47 10.86 -18.62
CA GLU A 50 25.21 10.95 -20.07
C GLU A 50 24.49 9.73 -20.67
N THR A 51 24.54 8.56 -20.04
CA THR A 51 23.90 7.34 -20.58
C THR A 51 23.11 6.54 -19.55
N VAL A 52 23.48 6.65 -18.27
CA VAL A 52 22.85 5.90 -17.17
C VAL A 52 21.66 6.66 -16.58
N SER A 53 21.77 7.98 -16.42
CA SER A 53 20.68 8.82 -15.89
C SER A 53 19.35 8.73 -16.64
N PRO A 54 19.29 8.67 -17.98
CA PRO A 54 18.02 8.53 -18.69
C PRO A 54 17.32 7.20 -18.39
N LYS A 55 18.07 6.09 -18.35
CA LYS A 55 17.53 4.75 -18.05
C LYS A 55 17.07 4.66 -16.60
N ILE A 56 17.82 5.24 -15.66
CA ILE A 56 17.41 5.29 -14.27
C ILE A 56 16.17 6.18 -14.10
N ALA A 57 16.09 7.32 -14.79
CA ALA A 57 14.89 8.16 -14.79
C ALA A 57 13.65 7.39 -15.28
N SER A 58 13.76 6.67 -16.40
CA SER A 58 12.68 5.82 -16.90
C SER A 58 12.31 4.70 -15.91
N LEU A 59 13.30 4.09 -15.26
CA LEU A 59 13.05 3.08 -14.22
C LEU A 59 12.34 3.69 -13.01
N MET A 60 12.75 4.87 -12.55
CA MET A 60 12.11 5.58 -11.44
C MET A 60 10.68 6.00 -11.80
N ASP A 61 10.44 6.44 -13.03
CA ASP A 61 9.09 6.77 -13.51
C ASP A 61 8.20 5.52 -13.54
N ALA A 62 8.71 4.37 -14.01
CA ALA A 62 7.99 3.09 -13.95
C ALA A 62 7.73 2.62 -12.51
N MET A 63 8.70 2.81 -11.60
CA MET A 63 8.48 2.51 -10.18
C MET A 63 7.39 3.38 -9.57
N ASN A 64 7.33 4.66 -9.95
CA ASN A 64 6.38 5.61 -9.39
C ASN A 64 4.97 5.46 -9.98
N HIS A 65 4.86 5.27 -11.30
CA HIS A 65 3.57 5.10 -11.97
C HIS A 65 3.03 3.68 -11.85
N ASP A 66 3.85 2.66 -12.13
CA ASP A 66 3.34 1.29 -12.23
C ASP A 66 3.37 0.58 -10.88
N LEU A 67 4.48 0.64 -10.14
CA LEU A 67 4.60 -0.12 -8.90
C LEU A 67 3.85 0.54 -7.74
N ILE A 68 4.11 1.82 -7.47
CA ILE A 68 3.51 2.51 -6.32
C ILE A 68 1.99 2.62 -6.48
N GLN A 69 1.47 3.03 -7.65
CA GLN A 69 0.02 3.10 -7.84
C GLN A 69 -0.66 1.73 -7.78
N ASN A 70 -0.04 0.67 -8.30
CA ASN A 70 -0.60 -0.67 -8.18
C ASN A 70 -0.59 -1.16 -6.73
N LEU A 71 0.42 -0.82 -5.93
CA LEU A 71 0.46 -1.14 -4.50
C LEU A 71 -0.61 -0.37 -3.73
N GLU A 72 -0.78 0.92 -3.98
CA GLU A 72 -1.86 1.73 -3.38
C GLU A 72 -3.23 1.14 -3.69
N LYS A 73 -3.44 0.73 -4.94
CA LYS A 73 -4.68 0.06 -5.35
C LYS A 73 -4.87 -1.28 -4.64
N LEU A 74 -3.85 -2.12 -4.60
CA LEU A 74 -3.89 -3.42 -3.93
C LEU A 74 -4.21 -3.28 -2.43
N PHE A 75 -3.59 -2.30 -1.77
CA PHE A 75 -3.84 -1.99 -0.38
C PHE A 75 -5.28 -1.52 -0.17
N THR A 76 -5.77 -0.59 -0.99
CA THR A 76 -7.16 -0.11 -0.96
C THR A 76 -8.15 -1.25 -1.18
N ASP A 77 -7.92 -2.10 -2.17
CA ASP A 77 -8.77 -3.25 -2.49
C ASP A 77 -8.78 -4.27 -1.35
N SER A 78 -7.63 -4.49 -0.70
CA SER A 78 -7.53 -5.39 0.45
C SER A 78 -8.31 -4.89 1.67
N GLU A 79 -8.22 -3.59 1.98
CA GLU A 79 -8.95 -2.96 3.07
C GLU A 79 -10.46 -3.00 2.82
N ALA A 80 -10.89 -2.68 1.59
CA ALA A 80 -12.29 -2.74 1.19
C ALA A 80 -12.85 -4.17 1.25
N SER A 81 -12.03 -5.19 0.91
CA SER A 81 -12.43 -6.59 1.02
C SER A 81 -12.65 -7.00 2.47
N ILE A 82 -11.74 -6.66 3.37
CA ILE A 82 -11.86 -6.95 4.82
C ILE A 82 -13.08 -6.22 5.39
N GLU A 83 -13.28 -4.95 5.05
CA GLU A 83 -14.44 -4.18 5.50
C GLU A 83 -15.77 -4.81 5.05
N LYS A 84 -15.86 -5.28 3.79
CA LYS A 84 -17.03 -6.02 3.28
C LYS A 84 -17.25 -7.34 4.02
N PHE A 85 -16.18 -8.07 4.34
CA PHE A 85 -16.28 -9.30 5.13
C PHE A 85 -16.84 -9.01 6.52
N THR A 86 -16.29 -8.00 7.22
CA THR A 86 -16.78 -7.58 8.54
C THR A 86 -18.25 -7.16 8.50
N GLN A 87 -18.66 -6.37 7.50
CA GLN A 87 -20.07 -5.98 7.32
C GLN A 87 -20.97 -7.18 7.06
N THR A 88 -20.54 -8.13 6.23
CA THR A 88 -21.32 -9.34 5.93
C THR A 88 -21.54 -10.18 7.19
N ILE A 89 -20.49 -10.37 7.99
CA ILE A 89 -20.57 -11.07 9.27
C ILE A 89 -21.54 -10.36 10.22
N SER A 90 -21.43 -9.04 10.37
CA SER A 90 -22.32 -8.24 11.21
C SER A 90 -23.78 -8.33 10.76
N ASN A 91 -24.03 -8.28 9.46
CA ASN A 91 -25.39 -8.36 8.91
C ASN A 91 -26.01 -9.74 9.12
N CYS A 92 -25.20 -10.82 9.00
CA CYS A 92 -25.64 -12.17 9.34
C CYS A 92 -26.02 -12.31 10.82
N ASP A 93 -25.30 -11.64 11.73
CA ASP A 93 -25.58 -11.67 13.17
C ASP A 93 -26.88 -10.92 13.54
N THR A 94 -27.17 -9.80 12.86
CA THR A 94 -28.40 -9.01 13.09
C THR A 94 -29.67 -9.54 12.41
N ALA A 95 -29.54 -10.54 11.52
CA ALA A 95 -30.66 -11.08 10.74
C ALA A 95 -31.38 -12.28 11.40
N CYS A 96 -30.99 -12.66 12.62
CA CYS A 96 -31.63 -13.71 13.43
C CYS A 96 -32.45 -13.14 14.59
#